data_AF-A0A960H3Z8-F1
#
_entry.id   AF-A0A960H3Z8-F1
#
_cell.length_a   1.000
_cell.length_b   1.000
_cell.length_c   1.000
_cell.angle_alpha   90.00
_cell.angle_beta   90.00
_cell.angle_gamma   90.00
#
_symmetry.space_group_name_H-M   'P 1'
#
loop_
_entity.id
_entity.type
_entity.pdbx_description
1 polymer ?
#
loop_
_entity_poly.entity_id
_entity_poly.type
_entity_poly.pdbx_seq_one_letter_code
_entity_poly.pdbx_strand_id
1 'polypeptide(L)'
;PGTVAVIPRFTELVKEYTAEDGSIDFPEGVTARTLLQQATRAHLTDMGLDVGDLTDAQMSDNHGWFLFPNFMMTIRAGECHVILSRPHPDGDPNRCIWHVASYMYLPPEMADAFKVDLIEVDEPGSYKYFEALQQDYEQMQRQQSGLRNQGL
;
A
#
# COMPACT_ATOMS: atom_id res chain seq x y z
N PRO A 1 6.58 1.77 10.02
CA PRO A 1 5.74 2.65 9.16
C PRO A 1 4.39 2.08 8.62
N GLY A 2 4.00 0.84 8.95
CA GLY A 2 2.68 0.30 8.55
C GLY A 2 1.51 0.80 9.41
N THR A 3 0.26 0.61 8.97
CA THR A 3 -0.96 1.02 9.72
C THR A 3 -0.96 0.49 11.16
N VAL A 4 -0.45 -0.73 11.35
CA VAL A 4 -0.32 -1.38 12.66
C VAL A 4 0.50 -0.54 13.64
N ALA A 5 1.55 0.15 13.18
CA ALA A 5 2.41 0.96 14.03
C ALA A 5 1.72 2.25 14.53
N VAL A 6 0.67 2.70 13.83
CA VAL A 6 -0.09 3.91 14.17
C VAL A 6 -1.24 3.59 15.14
N ILE A 7 -1.72 2.35 15.16
CA ILE A 7 -2.89 1.94 15.98
C ILE A 7 -2.76 2.33 17.45
N PRO A 8 -1.62 2.11 18.16
CA PRO A 8 -1.52 2.48 19.57
C PRO A 8 -1.82 3.97 19.81
N ARG A 9 -1.20 4.85 19.01
CA ARG A 9 -1.39 6.30 19.13
C ARG A 9 -2.82 6.71 18.74
N PHE A 10 -3.38 6.08 17.71
CA PHE A 10 -4.77 6.30 17.33
C PHE A 10 -5.75 5.91 18.43
N THR A 11 -5.53 4.76 19.09
CA THR A 11 -6.37 4.29 20.20
C THR A 11 -6.28 5.22 21.41
N GLU A 12 -5.10 5.76 21.73
CA GLU A 12 -4.95 6.79 22.76
C GLU A 12 -5.82 8.01 22.47
N LEU A 13 -5.75 8.54 21.24
CA LEU A 13 -6.54 9.71 20.84
C LEU A 13 -8.04 9.44 20.86
N VAL A 14 -8.49 8.25 20.44
CA VAL A 14 -9.91 7.88 20.51
C VAL A 14 -10.39 7.76 21.96
N LYS A 15 -9.54 7.29 22.87
CA LYS A 15 -9.88 7.12 24.29
C LYS A 15 -10.23 8.44 24.98
N GLU A 16 -9.66 9.56 24.55
CA GLU A 16 -9.99 10.90 25.05
C GLU A 16 -11.47 11.27 24.81
N TYR A 17 -12.10 10.65 23.81
CA TYR A 17 -13.50 10.84 23.42
C TYR A 17 -14.40 9.65 23.79
N THR A 18 -13.87 8.68 24.54
CA THR A 18 -14.60 7.48 24.95
C THR A 18 -15.00 7.58 26.42
N ALA A 19 -16.29 7.54 26.71
CA ALA A 19 -16.82 7.53 28.07
C ALA A 19 -16.60 6.17 28.77
N GLU A 20 -16.83 6.12 30.08
CA GLU A 20 -16.67 4.90 30.89
C GLU A 20 -17.58 3.74 30.44
N ASP A 21 -18.72 4.05 29.82
CA ASP A 21 -19.66 3.07 29.25
C ASP A 21 -19.27 2.58 27.85
N GLY A 22 -18.16 3.09 27.30
CA GLY A 22 -17.67 2.76 25.96
C GLY A 22 -18.34 3.54 24.82
N SER A 23 -19.26 4.46 25.12
CA SER A 23 -19.79 5.37 24.11
C SER A 23 -18.72 6.35 23.64
N ILE A 24 -18.72 6.66 22.35
CA ILE A 24 -17.79 7.60 21.72
C ILE A 24 -18.59 8.81 21.27
N ASP A 25 -18.18 9.99 21.72
CA ASP A 25 -18.76 11.26 21.30
C ASP A 25 -17.66 12.19 20.78
N PHE A 26 -17.68 12.45 19.48
CA PHE A 26 -16.72 13.36 18.86
C PHE A 26 -17.35 14.76 18.73
N PRO A 27 -16.66 15.83 19.20
CA PRO A 27 -17.12 17.18 18.98
C PRO A 27 -17.07 17.55 17.48
N GLU A 28 -17.73 18.64 17.11
CA GLU A 28 -17.74 19.13 15.72
C GLU A 28 -16.31 19.29 15.19
N GLY A 29 -16.06 18.75 13.98
CA GLY A 29 -14.76 18.78 13.33
C GLY A 29 -13.80 17.65 13.74
N VAL A 30 -14.12 16.86 14.77
CA VAL A 30 -13.35 15.67 15.14
C VAL A 30 -14.01 14.41 14.58
N THR A 31 -13.21 13.55 13.95
CA THR A 31 -13.66 12.25 13.44
C THR A 31 -12.58 11.21 13.68
N ALA A 32 -12.93 9.92 13.65
CA ALA A 32 -11.94 8.85 13.65
C ALA A 32 -10.88 9.04 12.55
N ARG A 33 -11.27 9.56 11.38
CA ARG A 33 -10.34 9.85 10.29
C ARG A 33 -9.32 10.93 10.67
N THR A 34 -9.77 12.05 11.24
CA THR A 34 -8.86 13.14 11.64
C THR A 34 -7.92 12.71 12.76
N LEU A 35 -8.41 11.89 13.70
CA LEU A 35 -7.56 11.31 14.75
C LEU A 35 -6.53 10.34 14.17
N LEU A 36 -6.89 9.53 13.17
CA LEU A 36 -5.93 8.66 12.48
C LEU A 36 -4.86 9.48 11.75
N GLN A 37 -5.24 10.56 11.08
CA GLN A 37 -4.31 11.45 10.38
C GLN A 37 -3.31 12.09 11.36
N GLN A 38 -3.80 12.56 12.52
CA GLN A 38 -2.96 13.09 13.60
C GLN A 38 -2.01 12.02 14.15
N ALA A 39 -2.51 10.81 14.42
CA ALA A 39 -1.70 9.69 14.91
C ALA A 39 -0.61 9.30 13.91
N THR A 40 -0.94 9.19 12.61
CA THR A 40 0.05 8.87 11.57
C THR A 40 1.12 9.95 11.51
N ARG A 41 0.73 11.22 11.47
CA ARG A 41 1.68 12.34 11.39
C ARG A 41 2.61 12.36 12.60
N ALA A 42 2.06 12.23 13.81
CA ALA A 42 2.85 12.17 15.03
C ALA A 42 3.84 11.01 15.00
N HIS A 43 3.38 9.80 14.64
CA HIS A 43 4.24 8.62 14.56
C HIS A 43 5.39 8.79 13.56
N LEU A 44 5.13 9.28 12.35
CA LEU A 44 6.16 9.47 11.33
C LEU A 44 7.16 10.57 11.74
N THR A 45 6.67 11.67 12.31
CA THR A 45 7.53 12.73 12.86
C THR A 45 8.39 12.24 14.01
N ASP A 46 7.84 11.41 14.93
CA ASP A 46 8.58 10.81 16.04
C ASP A 46 9.66 9.83 15.57
N MET A 47 9.45 9.20 14.41
CA MET A 47 10.48 8.41 13.71
C MET A 47 11.56 9.30 13.06
N GLY A 48 11.44 10.62 13.09
CA GLY A 48 12.37 11.56 12.45
C GLY A 48 12.14 11.77 10.95
N LEU A 49 10.98 11.39 10.42
CA LEU A 49 10.65 11.56 9.01
C LEU A 49 10.03 12.94 8.77
N ASP A 50 10.46 13.60 7.69
CA ASP A 50 9.84 14.85 7.27
C ASP A 50 8.52 14.57 6.53
N VAL A 51 7.42 14.97 7.15
CA VAL A 51 6.05 14.87 6.63
C VAL A 51 5.33 16.22 6.69
N GLY A 52 6.04 17.32 6.87
CA GLY A 52 5.46 18.65 7.09
C GLY A 52 4.58 19.12 5.92
N ASP A 53 5.00 18.81 4.69
CA ASP A 53 4.32 19.23 3.47
C ASP A 53 3.23 18.26 2.99
N LEU A 54 3.06 17.12 3.67
CA LEU A 54 2.03 16.17 3.33
C LEU A 54 0.67 16.61 3.88
N THR A 55 -0.35 16.53 3.03
CA THR A 55 -1.75 16.81 3.40
C THR A 55 -2.30 15.76 4.35
N ASP A 56 -3.38 16.10 5.06
CA ASP A 56 -4.06 15.14 5.92
C ASP A 56 -4.65 13.96 5.13
N ALA A 57 -5.09 14.17 3.88
CA ALA A 57 -5.51 13.07 3.01
C ALA A 57 -4.38 12.07 2.81
N GLN A 58 -3.15 12.53 2.56
CA GLN A 58 -1.98 11.67 2.38
C GLN A 58 -1.55 10.93 3.67
N MET A 59 -2.00 11.40 4.85
CA MET A 59 -1.77 10.72 6.14
C MET A 59 -2.67 9.52 6.39
N SER A 60 -3.84 9.45 5.75
CA SER A 60 -4.81 8.36 5.96
C SER A 60 -5.10 7.53 4.72
N ASP A 61 -5.02 8.12 3.54
CA ASP A 61 -5.54 7.54 2.33
C ASP A 61 -4.44 6.83 1.54
N ASN A 62 -4.85 5.82 0.78
CA ASN A 62 -4.00 5.18 -0.21
C ASN A 62 -4.29 5.80 -1.58
N HIS A 63 -3.32 6.49 -2.15
CA HIS A 63 -3.47 7.17 -3.45
C HIS A 63 -3.02 6.25 -4.58
N GLY A 64 -3.93 5.96 -5.51
CA GLY A 64 -3.64 5.20 -6.72
C GLY A 64 -3.25 6.10 -7.89
N TRP A 65 -2.17 5.76 -8.57
CA TRP A 65 -1.66 6.42 -9.76
C TRP A 65 -1.48 5.41 -10.89
N PHE A 66 -1.95 5.77 -12.07
CA PHE A 66 -1.73 5.02 -13.30
C PHE A 66 -1.06 5.95 -14.29
N LEU A 67 0.22 5.68 -14.58
CA LEU A 67 0.99 6.42 -15.55
C LEU A 67 1.16 5.53 -16.78
N PHE A 68 0.57 5.99 -17.88
CA PHE A 68 0.72 5.33 -19.17
C PHE A 68 2.22 5.26 -19.54
N PRO A 69 2.71 4.12 -20.07
CA PRO A 69 1.94 2.99 -20.60
C PRO A 69 1.61 1.86 -19.62
N ASN A 70 2.38 1.66 -18.55
CA ASN A 70 2.32 0.42 -17.79
C ASN A 70 2.76 0.54 -16.33
N PHE A 71 2.73 1.75 -15.78
CA PHE A 71 3.14 2.02 -14.41
C PHE A 71 1.91 2.21 -13.52
N MET A 72 1.73 1.32 -12.56
CA MET A 72 0.74 1.47 -11.50
C MET A 72 1.46 1.68 -10.18
N MET A 73 0.99 2.63 -9.37
CA MET A 73 1.52 2.92 -8.06
C MET A 73 0.40 3.14 -7.07
N THR A 74 0.57 2.59 -5.87
CA THR A 74 -0.23 2.96 -4.71
C THR A 74 0.70 3.54 -3.65
N ILE A 75 0.34 4.70 -3.10
CA ILE A 75 1.21 5.44 -2.20
C ILE A 75 0.44 6.05 -1.04
N ARG A 76 1.05 5.97 0.15
CA ARG A 76 0.63 6.61 1.39
C ARG A 76 1.87 7.19 2.10
N ALA A 77 1.69 8.01 3.13
CA ALA A 77 2.78 8.77 3.75
C ALA A 77 4.04 7.98 4.16
N GLY A 78 3.94 6.68 4.44
CA GLY A 78 5.07 5.85 4.87
C GLY A 78 5.52 4.76 3.90
N GLU A 79 4.77 4.49 2.84
CA GLU A 79 5.07 3.38 1.92
C GLU A 79 4.46 3.59 0.54
N CYS A 80 5.12 2.99 -0.45
CA CYS A 80 4.75 3.03 -1.86
C CYS A 80 4.90 1.63 -2.46
N HIS A 81 3.90 1.17 -3.19
CA HIS A 81 3.93 -0.07 -3.95
C HIS A 81 3.80 0.25 -5.44
N VAL A 82 4.76 -0.19 -6.22
CA VAL A 82 4.80 -0.02 -7.68
C VAL A 82 4.64 -1.37 -8.35
N ILE A 83 3.76 -1.43 -9.34
CA ILE A 83 3.51 -2.60 -10.17
C ILE A 83 3.68 -2.18 -11.63
N LEU A 84 4.55 -2.89 -12.34
CA LEU A 84 4.81 -2.68 -13.77
C LEU A 84 4.49 -3.96 -14.54
N SER A 85 3.70 -3.82 -15.60
CA SER A 85 3.48 -4.90 -16.58
C SER A 85 4.39 -4.66 -17.79
N ARG A 86 5.58 -5.27 -17.80
CA ARG A 86 6.51 -5.16 -18.93
C ARG A 86 6.18 -6.21 -19.99
N PRO A 87 6.08 -5.86 -21.29
CA PRO A 87 5.94 -6.85 -22.35
C PRO A 87 7.02 -7.93 -22.25
N HIS A 88 6.64 -9.19 -22.43
CA HIS A 88 7.58 -10.29 -22.32
C HIS A 88 8.63 -10.22 -23.46
N PRO A 89 9.92 -10.54 -23.20
CA PRO A 89 10.99 -10.38 -24.20
C PRO A 89 10.85 -11.21 -25.47
N ASP A 90 10.07 -12.29 -25.44
CA ASP A 90 9.78 -13.13 -26.62
C ASP A 90 8.78 -12.50 -27.61
N GLY A 91 8.15 -11.38 -27.22
CA GLY A 91 7.16 -10.67 -28.04
C GLY A 91 5.77 -11.28 -28.04
N ASP A 92 5.47 -12.30 -27.23
CA ASP A 92 4.11 -12.82 -27.11
C ASP A 92 3.20 -11.76 -26.46
N PRO A 93 2.19 -11.23 -27.18
CA PRO A 93 1.29 -10.20 -26.63
C PRO A 93 0.42 -10.71 -25.48
N ASN A 94 0.39 -12.03 -25.23
CA ASN A 94 -0.33 -12.65 -24.12
C ASN A 94 0.52 -12.81 -22.86
N ARG A 95 1.78 -12.35 -22.90
CA ARG A 95 2.74 -12.51 -21.80
C ARG A 95 3.28 -11.15 -21.39
N CYS A 96 3.41 -10.98 -20.09
CA CYS A 96 4.15 -9.88 -19.50
C CYS A 96 4.96 -10.38 -18.31
N ILE A 97 5.99 -9.62 -17.96
CA ILE A 97 6.69 -9.75 -16.69
C ILE A 97 6.07 -8.74 -15.74
N TRP A 98 5.65 -9.21 -14.57
CA TRP A 98 5.10 -8.36 -13.52
C TRP A 98 6.23 -7.99 -12.55
N HIS A 99 6.69 -6.74 -12.62
CA HIS A 99 7.64 -6.23 -11.63
C HIS A 99 6.86 -5.59 -10.50
N VAL A 100 7.08 -6.08 -9.28
CA VAL A 100 6.45 -5.59 -8.07
C VAL A 100 7.57 -5.09 -7.17
N ALA A 101 7.48 -3.84 -6.75
CA ALA A 101 8.46 -3.23 -5.85
C ALA A 101 7.74 -2.44 -4.76
N SER A 102 8.15 -2.66 -3.52
CA SER A 102 7.67 -1.90 -2.36
C SER A 102 8.80 -1.06 -1.80
N TYR A 103 8.48 0.20 -1.53
CA TYR A 103 9.37 1.19 -0.96
C TYR A 103 8.78 1.64 0.37
N MET A 104 9.61 1.65 1.41
CA MET A 104 9.23 2.19 2.71
C MET A 104 9.99 3.48 2.95
N TYR A 105 9.30 4.50 3.46
CA TYR A 105 9.95 5.70 3.95
C TYR A 105 10.41 5.46 5.39
N LEU A 106 11.74 5.34 5.55
CA LEU A 106 12.39 4.91 6.77
C LEU A 106 13.58 5.82 7.09
N PRO A 107 13.91 5.98 8.38
CA PRO A 107 15.18 6.55 8.79
C PRO A 107 16.35 5.73 8.22
N PRO A 108 17.48 6.37 7.83
CA PRO A 108 18.61 5.68 7.21
C PRO A 108 19.13 4.49 8.02
N GLU A 109 19.15 4.61 9.34
CA GLU A 109 19.60 3.57 10.28
C GLU A 109 18.69 2.33 10.30
N MET A 110 17.46 2.44 9.80
CA MET A 110 16.52 1.32 9.69
C MET A 110 16.52 0.69 8.30
N ALA A 111 17.03 1.36 7.27
CA ALA A 111 16.85 0.95 5.88
C ALA A 111 17.34 -0.48 5.59
N ASP A 112 18.51 -0.85 6.11
CA ASP A 112 19.10 -2.17 5.86
C ASP A 112 18.26 -3.32 6.46
N ALA A 113 17.59 -3.09 7.58
CA ALA A 113 16.77 -4.12 8.24
C ALA A 113 15.48 -4.46 7.48
N PHE A 114 15.04 -3.58 6.57
CA PHE A 114 13.82 -3.75 5.77
C PHE A 114 14.11 -4.06 4.31
N LYS A 115 15.38 -4.06 3.91
CA LYS A 115 15.78 -4.40 2.56
C LYS A 115 15.59 -5.90 2.35
N VAL A 116 14.98 -6.23 1.21
CA VAL A 116 14.83 -7.61 0.74
C VAL A 116 15.60 -7.78 -0.56
N ASP A 117 16.15 -8.97 -0.76
CA ASP A 117 16.75 -9.33 -2.03
C ASP A 117 15.68 -9.47 -3.12
N LEU A 118 16.11 -9.33 -4.38
CA LEU A 118 15.25 -9.57 -5.52
C LEU A 118 14.78 -11.03 -5.50
N ILE A 119 13.47 -11.22 -5.63
CA ILE A 119 12.86 -12.53 -5.80
C ILE A 119 12.46 -12.66 -7.27
N GLU A 120 13.15 -13.55 -7.99
CA GLU A 120 12.75 -13.95 -9.34
C GLU A 120 11.80 -15.14 -9.24
N VAL A 121 10.67 -15.05 -9.95
CA VAL A 121 9.61 -16.06 -9.93
C VAL A 121 9.52 -16.68 -11.31
N ASP A 122 10.18 -17.82 -11.50
CA ASP A 122 10.23 -18.51 -12.80
C ASP A 122 9.06 -19.48 -12.99
N GLU A 123 8.52 -20.04 -11.90
CA GLU A 123 7.37 -20.94 -11.94
C GLU A 123 6.07 -20.19 -11.62
N PRO A 124 5.07 -20.18 -12.54
CA PRO A 124 3.79 -19.51 -12.33
C PRO A 124 3.10 -19.90 -11.01
N GLY A 125 2.82 -18.92 -10.15
CA GLY A 125 2.11 -19.12 -8.88
C GLY A 125 2.93 -19.80 -7.76
N SER A 126 4.22 -20.07 -7.99
CA SER A 126 5.13 -20.62 -6.97
C SER A 126 5.42 -19.66 -5.81
N TYR A 127 5.20 -18.36 -6.02
CA TYR A 127 5.46 -17.34 -5.04
C TYR A 127 4.24 -16.44 -4.83
N LYS A 128 3.70 -16.47 -3.61
CA LYS A 128 2.59 -15.63 -3.17
C LYS A 128 3.14 -14.40 -2.46
N TYR A 129 3.03 -13.23 -3.09
CA TYR A 129 3.52 -11.97 -2.49
C TYR A 129 2.66 -11.52 -1.30
N PHE A 130 1.39 -11.20 -1.55
CA PHE A 130 0.36 -11.09 -0.52
C PHE A 130 -1.00 -11.43 -1.13
N GLU A 131 -2.01 -11.62 -0.28
CA GLU A 131 -3.32 -12.15 -0.68
C GLU A 131 -3.94 -11.41 -1.88
N ALA A 132 -4.10 -10.09 -1.78
CA ALA A 132 -4.72 -9.31 -2.85
C ALA A 132 -3.90 -9.36 -4.16
N LEU A 133 -2.57 -9.27 -4.11
CA LEU A 133 -1.77 -9.34 -5.35
C LEU A 133 -1.78 -10.73 -5.99
N GLN A 134 -1.86 -11.79 -5.17
CA GLN A 134 -2.05 -13.15 -5.66
C GLN A 134 -3.40 -13.30 -6.38
N GLN A 135 -4.46 -12.72 -5.81
CA GLN A 135 -5.77 -12.69 -6.45
C GLN A 135 -5.70 -11.94 -7.78
N ASP A 136 -5.05 -10.78 -7.84
CA ASP A 136 -4.86 -10.02 -9.08
C ASP A 136 -4.09 -10.85 -10.13
N TYR A 137 -3.01 -11.51 -9.74
CA TYR A 137 -2.24 -12.42 -10.60
C TYR A 137 -3.13 -13.50 -11.22
N GLU A 138 -3.94 -14.19 -10.40
CA GLU A 138 -4.86 -15.23 -10.88
C GLU A 138 -5.94 -14.68 -11.80
N GLN A 139 -6.48 -13.49 -11.51
CA GLN A 139 -7.53 -12.88 -12.32
C GLN A 139 -7.02 -12.40 -13.67
N MET A 140 -5.81 -11.82 -13.75
CA MET A 140 -5.23 -11.38 -15.03
C MET A 140 -5.12 -12.54 -16.03
N GLN A 141 -4.70 -13.72 -15.59
CA GLN A 141 -4.59 -14.90 -16.45
C GLN A 141 -5.96 -15.36 -16.98
N ARG A 142 -6.98 -15.33 -16.12
CA ARG A 142 -8.37 -15.67 -16.50
C ARG A 142 -8.93 -14.66 -17.49
N GLN A 143 -8.69 -13.36 -17.27
CA GLN A 143 -9.12 -12.30 -18.19
C GLN A 143 -8.47 -12.47 -19.56
N GLN A 144 -7.15 -12.67 -19.64
CA GLN A 144 -6.47 -12.89 -20.92
C GLN A 144 -6.99 -14.15 -21.64
N SER A 145 -7.24 -15.23 -20.91
CA SER A 145 -7.84 -16.44 -21.47
C SER A 145 -9.24 -16.19 -22.02
N GLY A 146 -10.07 -15.44 -21.29
CA GLY A 146 -11.41 -15.04 -21.72
C GLY A 146 -11.40 -14.17 -22.97
N LEU A 147 -10.48 -13.20 -23.07
CA LEU A 147 -10.32 -12.34 -24.26
C LEU A 147 -9.91 -13.11 -25.53
N ARG A 148 -9.30 -14.29 -25.36
CA ARG A 148 -8.88 -15.16 -26.46
C ARG A 148 -9.94 -16.18 -26.86
N ASN A 149 -11.03 -16.27 -26.11
CA ASN A 149 -12.11 -17.19 -26.40
C ASN A 149 -12.74 -16.82 -27.75
N GLN A 150 -12.86 -17.78 -28.66
CA GLN A 150 -13.51 -17.59 -29.97
C GLN A 150 -15.03 -17.87 -29.92
N GLY A 151 -15.58 -18.08 -28.71
CA GLY A 151 -16.95 -18.56 -28.48
C GLY A 151 -16.98 -20.07 -28.28
N LEU A 152 -18.01 -20.53 -27.56
CA LEU A 152 -18.41 -21.94 -27.46
C LEU A 152 -18.53 -22.59 -28.85
#